data_AF-A0A543PFX0-F1
#
_entry.id   AF-A0A543PFX0-F1
#
_cell.length_a   1.000
_cell.length_b   1.000
_cell.length_c   1.000
_cell.angle_alpha   90.00
_cell.angle_beta   90.00
_cell.angle_gamma   90.00
#
_symmetry.space_group_name_H-M   'P 1'
#
loop_
_entity.id
_entity.type
_entity.pdbx_description
1 polymer ?
#
loop_
_entity_poly.entity_id
_entity_poly.type
_entity_poly.pdbx_seq_one_letter_code
_entity_poly.pdbx_strand_id
1 'polypeptide(L)'
;MGGLYLVEFGDEEERARIRTEREAERGRVRQRYVERLVTHAGLDGMTADRVMAVLFDHVADDGSRCLCGCHPQLSSQHGDGSDCPCTWDRERRVASRRAWLNDLRNSEWAQAMREQHEAERREIGTWLSGQVDVTAERTSSYAPEQWEGVVDGHSFSFRERHGEWRIELDLQPSGRFADRVVDAEQGGRPVTEPVELTEGEVIAEGVDTALGSGPVEHLDLIVRTIREHLWQQSCPHDGALLYCPQCGARM
;
A
#
# COMPACT_ATOMS: atom_id res chain seq x y z
N MET A 1 -7.26 -11.65 5.63
CA MET A 1 -6.85 -10.43 6.38
C MET A 1 -5.44 -10.05 5.96
N GLY A 2 -5.28 -8.92 5.27
CA GLY A 2 -4.02 -8.54 4.63
C GLY A 2 -3.04 -8.01 5.65
N GLY A 3 -1.81 -8.53 5.62
CA GLY A 3 -0.71 -8.04 6.45
C GLY A 3 -0.28 -6.63 6.02
N LEU A 4 0.22 -5.83 6.96
CA LEU A 4 0.76 -4.50 6.70
C LEU A 4 2.28 -4.60 6.51
N TYR A 5 2.81 -4.10 5.37
CA TYR A 5 4.22 -4.23 4.93
C TYR A 5 4.79 -2.85 4.47
N LEU A 6 6.12 -2.63 4.55
CA LEU A 6 6.79 -1.33 4.26
C LEU A 6 7.63 -1.38 2.95
N VAL A 7 7.46 -0.46 1.96
CA VAL A 7 8.14 -0.44 0.61
C VAL A 7 8.27 0.98 -0.04
N GLU A 8 9.26 1.27 -0.93
CA GLU A 8 9.53 2.59 -1.63
C GLU A 8 9.30 2.59 -3.20
N PHE A 9 8.95 3.75 -3.84
CA PHE A 9 8.50 3.90 -5.29
C PHE A 9 9.04 5.14 -6.07
N GLY A 10 9.06 5.09 -7.43
CA GLY A 10 9.07 6.24 -8.38
C GLY A 10 10.26 6.36 -9.37
N ASP A 11 10.07 6.98 -10.55
CA ASP A 11 11.13 7.31 -11.55
C ASP A 11 11.95 8.58 -11.17
N GLU A 12 13.01 8.94 -11.91
CA GLU A 12 13.92 10.03 -11.49
C GLU A 12 13.31 11.44 -11.53
N GLU A 13 12.44 11.72 -12.49
CA GLU A 13 11.79 13.02 -12.64
C GLU A 13 10.67 13.19 -11.59
N GLU A 14 9.90 12.13 -11.37
CA GLU A 14 8.92 12.04 -10.28
C GLU A 14 9.61 12.18 -8.92
N ARG A 15 10.73 11.50 -8.72
CA ARG A 15 11.55 11.64 -7.51
C ARG A 15 12.11 13.05 -7.35
N ALA A 16 12.47 13.73 -8.44
CA ALA A 16 12.94 15.12 -8.39
C ALA A 16 11.82 16.09 -7.99
N ARG A 17 10.62 15.96 -8.59
CA ARG A 17 9.46 16.75 -8.22
C ARG A 17 9.08 16.56 -6.75
N ILE A 18 8.99 15.30 -6.32
CA ILE A 18 8.70 14.93 -4.92
C ILE A 18 9.76 15.51 -3.97
N ARG A 19 11.06 15.49 -4.33
CA ARG A 19 12.12 16.11 -3.52
C ARG A 19 11.91 17.62 -3.38
N THR A 20 11.59 18.31 -4.46
CA THR A 20 11.34 19.77 -4.44
C THR A 20 10.11 20.12 -3.60
N GLU A 21 9.00 19.41 -3.79
CA GLU A 21 7.78 19.61 -3.00
C GLU A 21 8.03 19.35 -1.51
N ARG A 22 8.76 18.28 -1.17
CA ARG A 22 9.14 17.97 0.21
C ARG A 22 10.03 19.04 0.83
N GLU A 23 10.96 19.63 0.07
CA GLU A 23 11.83 20.68 0.59
C GLU A 23 11.07 21.98 0.84
N ALA A 24 10.18 22.37 -0.08
CA ALA A 24 9.30 23.52 0.10
C ALA A 24 8.41 23.36 1.34
N GLU A 25 7.81 22.18 1.48
CA GLU A 25 6.94 21.86 2.60
C GLU A 25 7.71 21.81 3.93
N ARG A 26 8.91 21.26 3.91
CA ARG A 26 9.83 21.29 5.05
C ARG A 26 10.17 22.71 5.48
N GLY A 27 10.44 23.61 4.53
CA GLY A 27 10.68 25.02 4.79
C GLY A 27 9.49 25.69 5.50
N ARG A 28 8.27 25.40 5.04
CA ARG A 28 7.03 25.88 5.68
C ARG A 28 6.88 25.37 7.11
N VAL A 29 7.09 24.07 7.33
CA VAL A 29 7.05 23.44 8.68
C VAL A 29 8.10 24.08 9.59
N ARG A 30 9.34 24.24 9.12
CA ARG A 30 10.46 24.83 9.85
C ARG A 30 10.12 26.24 10.34
N GLN A 31 9.62 27.09 9.44
CA GLN A 31 9.25 28.47 9.77
C GLN A 31 8.21 28.53 10.89
N ARG A 32 7.20 27.67 10.85
CA ARG A 32 6.17 27.60 11.89
C ARG A 32 6.72 27.21 13.26
N TYR A 33 7.70 26.32 13.31
CA TYR A 33 8.39 25.97 14.56
C TYR A 33 9.29 27.10 15.07
N VAL A 34 9.98 27.82 14.17
CA VAL A 34 10.75 29.03 14.53
C VAL A 34 9.82 30.06 15.18
N GLU A 35 8.68 30.36 14.57
CA GLU A 35 7.68 31.28 15.13
C GLU A 35 7.17 30.84 16.51
N ARG A 36 6.96 29.53 16.71
CA ARG A 36 6.58 28.97 18.01
C ARG A 36 7.65 29.14 19.06
N LEU A 37 8.91 28.87 18.73
CA LEU A 37 10.04 29.05 19.65
C LEU A 37 10.21 30.52 20.03
N VAL A 38 10.04 31.43 19.08
CA VAL A 38 10.03 32.88 19.36
C VAL A 38 8.89 33.24 20.31
N THR A 39 7.67 32.79 20.01
CA THR A 39 6.46 33.16 20.75
C THR A 39 6.41 32.56 22.16
N HIS A 40 6.75 31.28 22.30
CA HIS A 40 6.51 30.51 23.54
C HIS A 40 7.76 30.26 24.37
N ALA A 41 8.94 30.21 23.75
CA ALA A 41 10.21 30.04 24.46
C ALA A 41 10.98 31.37 24.60
N GLY A 42 10.50 32.45 23.98
CA GLY A 42 11.11 33.79 24.07
C GLY A 42 12.48 33.88 23.38
N LEU A 43 12.77 32.97 22.45
CA LEU A 43 14.00 33.02 21.66
C LEU A 43 13.92 34.14 20.63
N ASP A 44 15.05 34.74 20.26
CA ASP A 44 15.10 35.57 19.06
C ASP A 44 15.01 34.70 17.80
N GLY A 45 14.56 35.30 16.68
CA GLY A 45 14.32 34.56 15.44
C GLY A 45 15.57 33.85 14.90
N MET A 46 16.76 34.43 15.05
CA MET A 46 18.00 33.81 14.58
C MET A 46 18.39 32.62 15.46
N THR A 47 18.23 32.73 16.78
CA THR A 47 18.48 31.61 17.70
C THR A 47 17.48 30.48 17.49
N ALA A 48 16.18 30.78 17.33
CA ALA A 48 15.17 29.79 17.02
C ALA A 48 15.44 29.05 15.70
N ASP A 49 15.84 29.79 14.66
CA ASP A 49 16.23 29.23 13.36
C ASP A 49 17.43 28.27 13.48
N ARG A 50 18.45 28.65 14.23
CA ARG A 50 19.62 27.79 14.52
C ARG A 50 19.25 26.55 15.30
N VAL A 51 18.38 26.67 16.31
CA VAL A 51 17.90 25.51 17.09
C VAL A 51 17.21 24.52 16.15
N MET A 52 16.35 24.99 15.25
CA MET A 52 15.70 24.13 14.26
C MET A 52 16.69 23.49 13.29
N ALA A 53 17.72 24.22 12.85
CA ALA A 53 18.75 23.64 11.99
C ALA A 53 19.55 22.54 12.72
N VAL A 54 20.01 22.80 13.95
CA VAL A 54 20.80 21.84 14.72
C VAL A 54 20.03 20.54 15.01
N LEU A 55 18.72 20.63 15.25
CA LEU A 55 17.89 19.48 15.60
C LEU A 55 17.39 18.66 14.40
N PHE A 56 17.36 19.23 13.19
CA PHE A 56 16.67 18.63 12.05
C PHE A 56 17.41 18.70 10.70
N ASP A 57 18.54 19.42 10.59
CA ASP A 57 19.40 19.50 9.39
C ASP A 57 20.67 18.64 9.58
N HIS A 58 20.49 17.33 9.75
CA HIS A 58 21.63 16.40 9.86
C HIS A 58 22.27 16.15 8.49
N VAL A 59 23.60 16.16 8.42
CA VAL A 59 24.37 15.91 7.20
C VAL A 59 25.24 14.65 7.34
N ALA A 60 25.38 13.91 6.26
CA ALA A 60 26.30 12.78 6.13
C ALA A 60 27.72 13.26 5.78
N ASP A 61 28.69 12.34 5.76
CA ASP A 61 30.10 12.65 5.51
C ASP A 61 30.35 13.27 4.12
N ASP A 62 29.47 13.00 3.15
CA ASP A 62 29.52 13.56 1.80
C ASP A 62 28.84 14.95 1.68
N GLY A 63 28.38 15.51 2.80
CA GLY A 63 27.66 16.79 2.85
C GLY A 63 26.21 16.71 2.37
N SER A 64 25.72 15.55 1.96
CA SER A 64 24.30 15.33 1.69
C SER A 64 23.50 15.29 2.99
N ARG A 65 22.20 15.59 2.93
CA ARG A 65 21.35 15.50 4.11
C ARG A 65 21.16 14.03 4.51
N CYS A 66 21.43 13.72 5.78
CA CYS A 66 21.15 12.41 6.35
C CYS A 66 19.65 12.23 6.55
N LEU A 67 19.07 11.24 5.87
CA LEU A 67 17.64 10.88 5.96
C LEU A 67 17.39 9.70 6.92
N CYS A 68 18.40 9.30 7.70
CA CYS A 68 18.28 8.18 8.60
C CYS A 68 17.17 8.44 9.64
N GLY A 69 16.29 7.45 9.84
CA GLY A 69 15.24 7.50 10.85
C GLY A 69 15.75 7.59 12.29
N CYS A 70 17.05 7.40 12.52
CA CYS A 70 17.71 7.63 13.80
C CYS A 70 17.73 9.12 14.21
N HIS A 71 17.38 10.04 13.32
CA HIS A 71 17.35 11.46 13.57
C HIS A 71 15.93 12.04 13.43
N PRO A 72 15.55 13.05 14.23
CA PRO A 72 14.32 13.78 14.04
C PRO A 72 14.24 14.44 12.65
N GLN A 73 13.07 14.38 12.02
CA GLN A 73 12.81 14.97 10.69
C GLN A 73 11.60 15.90 10.76
N LEU A 74 11.63 16.99 9.99
CA LEU A 74 10.48 17.88 9.83
C LEU A 74 9.48 17.30 8.84
N SER A 75 8.23 17.19 9.25
CA SER A 75 7.13 16.61 8.47
C SER A 75 5.88 17.47 8.63
N SER A 76 5.08 17.58 7.58
CA SER A 76 3.82 18.32 7.58
C SER A 76 2.62 17.52 8.09
N GLN A 77 2.83 16.27 8.46
CA GLN A 77 1.77 15.43 8.99
C GLN A 77 1.16 16.03 10.25
N HIS A 78 -0.16 15.86 10.41
CA HIS A 78 -0.94 16.35 11.55
C HIS A 78 -0.81 17.86 11.79
N GLY A 79 -0.83 18.64 10.70
CA GLY A 79 -0.69 20.08 10.74
C GLY A 79 0.67 20.47 11.31
N ASP A 80 1.76 19.93 10.78
CA ASP A 80 3.13 20.22 11.22
C ASP A 80 3.37 19.83 12.69
N GLY A 81 2.72 18.74 13.15
CA GLY A 81 2.72 18.32 14.54
C GLY A 81 1.94 19.21 15.51
N SER A 82 1.36 20.33 15.05
CA SER A 82 0.62 21.27 15.90
C SER A 82 -0.79 20.84 16.25
N ASP A 83 -1.38 19.95 15.44
CA ASP A 83 -2.68 19.34 15.68
C ASP A 83 -2.55 17.81 15.84
N CYS A 84 -1.37 17.35 16.22
CA CYS A 84 -1.16 15.95 16.55
C CYS A 84 -1.91 15.63 17.86
N PRO A 85 -2.59 14.47 17.98
CA PRO A 85 -3.22 14.04 19.22
C PRO A 85 -2.32 14.11 20.44
N CYS A 86 -0.99 14.04 20.29
CA CYS A 86 -0.03 14.20 21.40
C CYS A 86 -0.07 15.62 22.04
N THR A 87 -0.37 16.66 21.25
CA THR A 87 -0.46 18.06 21.70
C THR A 87 -1.81 18.41 22.34
N TRP A 88 -2.82 17.56 22.12
CA TRP A 88 -4.15 17.76 22.68
C TRP A 88 -4.16 17.41 24.17
N ASP A 89 -5.04 18.06 24.93
CA ASP A 89 -5.36 17.59 26.27
C ASP A 89 -6.08 16.22 26.22
N ARG A 90 -6.18 15.58 27.39
CA ARG A 90 -6.80 14.26 27.52
C ARG A 90 -8.27 14.28 27.12
N GLU A 91 -9.00 15.35 27.41
CA GLU A 91 -10.43 15.45 27.18
C GLU A 91 -10.73 15.50 25.68
N ARG A 92 -10.04 16.38 24.94
CA ARG A 92 -10.11 16.48 23.48
C ARG A 92 -9.73 15.18 22.81
N ARG A 93 -8.67 14.49 23.26
CA ARG A 93 -8.31 13.15 22.73
C ARG A 93 -9.44 12.14 22.89
N VAL A 94 -10.04 12.07 24.08
CA VAL A 94 -11.13 11.12 24.37
C VAL A 94 -12.38 11.45 23.56
N ALA A 95 -12.74 12.74 23.49
CA ALA A 95 -13.89 13.22 22.73
C ALA A 95 -13.74 12.95 21.23
N SER A 96 -12.59 13.31 20.65
CA SER A 96 -12.30 13.08 19.23
C SER A 96 -12.28 11.58 18.88
N ARG A 97 -11.63 10.74 19.71
CA ARG A 97 -11.66 9.28 19.53
C ARG A 97 -13.09 8.74 19.57
N ARG A 98 -13.92 9.21 20.51
CA ARG A 98 -15.32 8.76 20.62
C ARG A 98 -16.14 9.21 19.40
N ALA A 99 -15.99 10.45 18.96
CA ALA A 99 -16.67 10.97 17.77
C ALA A 99 -16.28 10.17 16.52
N TRP A 100 -14.98 9.97 16.28
CA TRP A 100 -14.49 9.18 15.15
C TRP A 100 -14.99 7.74 15.16
N LEU A 101 -14.95 7.05 16.31
CA LEU A 101 -15.50 5.70 16.45
C LEU A 101 -17.02 5.66 16.22
N ASN A 102 -17.74 6.71 16.63
CA ASN A 102 -19.16 6.83 16.41
C ASN A 102 -19.47 7.03 14.93
N ASP A 103 -18.74 7.90 14.24
CA ASP A 103 -18.94 8.18 12.82
C ASP A 103 -18.62 6.95 11.96
N LEU A 104 -17.54 6.24 12.26
CA LEU A 104 -17.20 4.97 11.60
C LEU A 104 -18.25 3.87 11.80
N ARG A 105 -19.02 3.92 12.89
CA ARG A 105 -20.06 2.91 13.15
C ARG A 105 -21.41 3.32 12.60
N ASN A 106 -21.81 4.56 12.85
CA ASN A 106 -23.21 4.95 12.82
C ASN A 106 -23.54 5.95 11.71
N SER A 107 -22.56 6.58 11.05
CA SER A 107 -22.85 7.51 9.95
C SER A 107 -23.55 6.82 8.78
N GLU A 108 -24.34 7.57 8.02
CA GLU A 108 -24.96 7.09 6.77
C GLU A 108 -23.89 6.61 5.78
N TRP A 109 -22.77 7.33 5.68
CA TRP A 109 -21.61 6.90 4.89
C TRP A 109 -21.10 5.52 5.32
N ALA A 110 -20.93 5.28 6.63
CA ALA A 110 -20.45 4.00 7.13
C ALA A 110 -21.45 2.85 6.89
N GLN A 111 -22.76 3.15 6.94
CA GLN A 111 -23.81 2.18 6.60
C GLN A 111 -23.76 1.84 5.10
N ALA A 112 -23.75 2.86 4.23
CA ALA A 112 -23.66 2.69 2.79
C ALA A 112 -22.41 1.91 2.36
N MET A 113 -21.25 2.19 2.97
CA MET A 113 -20.01 1.45 2.70
C MET A 113 -20.11 -0.03 3.10
N ARG A 114 -20.77 -0.35 4.22
CA ARG A 114 -20.98 -1.75 4.62
C ARG A 114 -21.93 -2.47 3.68
N GLU A 115 -23.04 -1.83 3.31
CA GLU A 115 -24.00 -2.40 2.36
C GLU A 115 -23.35 -2.64 0.99
N GLN A 116 -22.54 -1.69 0.51
CA GLN A 116 -21.76 -1.83 -0.72
C GLN A 116 -20.78 -3.01 -0.61
N HIS A 117 -20.01 -3.09 0.48
CA HIS A 117 -19.05 -4.17 0.68
C HIS A 117 -19.72 -5.54 0.81
N GLU A 118 -20.88 -5.62 1.47
CA GLU A 118 -21.67 -6.85 1.56
C GLU A 118 -22.27 -7.26 0.22
N ALA A 119 -22.74 -6.30 -0.58
CA ALA A 119 -23.21 -6.54 -1.94
C ALA A 119 -22.08 -7.07 -2.83
N GLU A 120 -20.94 -6.42 -2.81
CA GLU A 120 -19.72 -6.82 -3.52
C GLU A 120 -19.29 -8.25 -3.12
N ARG A 121 -19.23 -8.55 -1.81
CA ARG A 121 -18.90 -9.89 -1.31
C ARG A 121 -19.88 -10.96 -1.78
N ARG A 122 -21.18 -10.65 -1.84
CA ARG A 122 -22.20 -11.58 -2.37
C ARG A 122 -22.03 -11.81 -3.86
N GLU A 123 -21.70 -10.75 -4.61
CA GLU A 123 -21.47 -10.83 -6.04
C GLU A 123 -20.25 -11.69 -6.36
N ILE A 124 -19.12 -11.43 -5.70
CA ILE A 124 -17.89 -12.24 -5.77
C ILE A 124 -18.20 -13.70 -5.43
N GLY A 125 -18.89 -13.96 -4.31
CA GLY A 125 -19.23 -15.32 -3.89
C GLY A 125 -20.13 -16.05 -4.90
N THR A 126 -21.09 -15.34 -5.49
CA THR A 126 -21.96 -15.88 -6.54
C THR A 126 -21.14 -16.24 -7.79
N TRP A 127 -20.27 -15.33 -8.24
CA TRP A 127 -19.41 -15.57 -9.39
C TRP A 127 -18.46 -16.75 -9.17
N LEU A 128 -17.76 -16.80 -8.03
CA LEU A 128 -16.86 -17.91 -7.67
C LEU A 128 -17.57 -19.25 -7.62
N SER A 129 -18.81 -19.30 -7.11
CA SER A 129 -19.60 -20.54 -7.09
C SER A 129 -19.95 -21.11 -8.46
N GLY A 130 -19.91 -20.26 -9.50
CA GLY A 130 -20.08 -20.67 -10.89
C GLY A 130 -18.79 -21.12 -11.58
N GLN A 131 -17.62 -20.92 -10.95
CA GLN A 131 -16.33 -21.30 -11.50
C GLN A 131 -15.97 -22.73 -11.10
N VAL A 132 -15.47 -23.50 -12.07
CA VAL A 132 -14.88 -24.83 -11.84
C VAL A 132 -13.41 -24.66 -11.49
N ASP A 133 -12.90 -25.38 -10.48
CA ASP A 133 -11.49 -25.42 -10.08
C ASP A 133 -10.84 -24.04 -9.80
N VAL A 134 -11.65 -23.08 -9.32
CA VAL A 134 -11.20 -21.75 -8.92
C VAL A 134 -11.53 -21.49 -7.45
N THR A 135 -10.53 -21.03 -6.71
CA THR A 135 -10.71 -20.38 -5.40
C THR A 135 -10.02 -19.03 -5.44
N ALA A 136 -10.60 -18.02 -4.79
CA ALA A 136 -9.97 -16.71 -4.64
C ALA A 136 -10.43 -16.06 -3.34
N GLU A 137 -9.50 -15.48 -2.59
CA GLU A 137 -9.75 -14.65 -1.42
C GLU A 137 -9.10 -13.28 -1.64
N ARG A 138 -9.88 -12.22 -1.38
CA ARG A 138 -9.34 -10.87 -1.32
C ARG A 138 -8.55 -10.72 -0.02
N THR A 139 -7.23 -10.62 -0.11
CA THR A 139 -6.38 -10.55 1.07
C THR A 139 -6.41 -9.17 1.69
N SER A 140 -6.51 -8.09 0.91
CA SER A 140 -6.63 -6.70 1.41
C SER A 140 -8.03 -6.12 1.22
N SER A 141 -8.62 -5.57 2.29
CA SER A 141 -9.92 -4.87 2.23
C SER A 141 -9.83 -3.44 1.69
N TYR A 142 -8.61 -2.95 1.43
CA TYR A 142 -8.30 -1.60 0.96
C TYR A 142 -7.23 -1.64 -0.14
N ALA A 143 -6.95 -0.50 -0.78
CA ALA A 143 -5.84 -0.36 -1.71
C ALA A 143 -4.49 -0.61 -1.00
N PRO A 144 -3.54 -1.35 -1.62
CA PRO A 144 -3.64 -2.02 -2.93
C PRO A 144 -4.60 -3.22 -2.93
N GLU A 145 -5.39 -3.36 -4.00
CA GLU A 145 -6.23 -4.55 -4.21
C GLU A 145 -5.34 -5.77 -4.40
N GLN A 146 -5.63 -6.83 -3.64
CA GLN A 146 -4.84 -8.06 -3.65
C GLN A 146 -5.76 -9.28 -3.58
N TRP A 147 -5.48 -10.26 -4.42
CA TRP A 147 -6.16 -11.55 -4.47
C TRP A 147 -5.16 -12.67 -4.42
N GLU A 148 -5.49 -13.72 -3.68
CA GLU A 148 -4.74 -14.97 -3.68
C GLU A 148 -5.70 -16.13 -3.79
N GLY A 149 -5.26 -17.23 -4.38
CA GLY A 149 -6.12 -18.38 -4.58
C GLY A 149 -5.48 -19.48 -5.42
N VAL A 150 -6.34 -20.31 -6.00
CA VAL A 150 -5.96 -21.44 -6.85
C VAL A 150 -6.81 -21.44 -8.10
N VAL A 151 -6.21 -21.63 -9.28
CA VAL A 151 -6.89 -21.84 -10.57
C VAL A 151 -6.32 -23.10 -11.21
N ASP A 152 -7.19 -24.08 -11.49
CA ASP A 152 -6.85 -25.33 -12.16
C ASP A 152 -5.66 -26.08 -11.50
N GLY A 153 -5.52 -25.94 -10.18
CA GLY A 153 -4.45 -26.56 -9.37
C GLY A 153 -3.20 -25.70 -9.15
N HIS A 154 -3.12 -24.51 -9.76
CA HIS A 154 -1.99 -23.59 -9.65
C HIS A 154 -2.31 -22.46 -8.66
N SER A 155 -1.44 -22.21 -7.70
CA SER A 155 -1.60 -21.08 -6.78
C SER A 155 -1.33 -19.78 -7.51
N PHE A 156 -2.05 -18.70 -7.20
CA PHE A 156 -1.82 -17.40 -7.80
C PHE A 156 -1.81 -16.28 -6.76
N SER A 157 -1.09 -15.20 -7.08
CA SER A 157 -1.19 -13.91 -6.42
C SER A 157 -1.46 -12.84 -7.47
N PHE A 158 -2.46 -12.00 -7.21
CA PHE A 158 -2.70 -10.77 -7.95
C PHE A 158 -2.49 -9.60 -7.02
N ARG A 159 -1.86 -8.56 -7.54
CA ARG A 159 -1.70 -7.29 -6.84
C ARG A 159 -1.83 -6.13 -7.82
N GLU A 160 -2.83 -5.28 -7.59
CA GLU A 160 -2.86 -3.93 -8.15
C GLU A 160 -2.07 -3.02 -7.21
N ARG A 161 -1.20 -2.17 -7.74
CA ARG A 161 -0.54 -1.14 -6.99
C ARG A 161 -0.14 0.02 -7.89
N HIS A 162 -0.53 1.23 -7.49
CA HIS A 162 -0.13 2.49 -8.14
C HIS A 162 -0.55 2.56 -9.62
N GLY A 163 -1.71 1.97 -9.97
CA GLY A 163 -2.20 1.97 -11.35
C GLY A 163 -1.60 0.89 -12.24
N GLU A 164 -0.73 0.04 -11.69
CA GLU A 164 -0.19 -1.15 -12.34
C GLU A 164 -0.69 -2.40 -11.64
N TRP A 165 -0.74 -3.53 -12.34
CA TRP A 165 -1.06 -4.82 -11.74
C TRP A 165 -0.15 -5.91 -12.27
N ARG A 166 0.00 -6.97 -11.48
CA ARG A 166 0.70 -8.19 -11.88
C ARG A 166 -0.03 -9.43 -11.38
N ILE A 167 0.12 -10.53 -12.11
CA ILE A 167 -0.32 -11.87 -11.74
C ILE A 167 0.91 -12.77 -11.65
N GLU A 168 1.10 -13.36 -10.47
CA GLU A 168 2.09 -14.39 -10.21
C GLU A 168 1.42 -15.76 -10.12
N LEU A 169 2.07 -16.80 -10.65
CA LEU A 169 1.60 -18.18 -10.65
C LEU A 169 2.60 -19.10 -9.95
N ASP A 170 2.09 -20.17 -9.34
CA ASP A 170 2.86 -21.21 -8.65
C ASP A 170 3.74 -20.67 -7.51
N LEU A 171 3.10 -19.88 -6.65
CA LEU A 171 3.72 -19.26 -5.47
C LEU A 171 4.48 -20.27 -4.61
N GLN A 172 5.78 -20.04 -4.41
CA GLN A 172 6.65 -20.81 -3.53
C GLN A 172 7.29 -19.92 -2.46
N PRO A 173 7.69 -20.48 -1.31
CA PRO A 173 8.47 -19.75 -0.32
C PRO A 173 9.76 -19.19 -0.94
N SER A 174 9.97 -17.89 -0.81
CA SER A 174 11.10 -17.17 -1.45
C SER A 174 12.40 -17.23 -0.64
N GLY A 175 12.36 -17.69 0.61
CA GLY A 175 13.43 -17.52 1.59
C GLY A 175 13.56 -16.08 2.11
N ARG A 176 12.75 -15.13 1.62
CA ARG A 176 12.68 -13.75 2.11
C ARG A 176 11.61 -13.66 3.18
N PHE A 177 11.84 -12.84 4.20
CA PHE A 177 10.92 -12.65 5.31
C PHE A 177 10.51 -11.19 5.41
N ALA A 178 9.27 -10.97 5.85
CA ALA A 178 8.81 -9.66 6.26
C ALA A 178 8.18 -9.73 7.65
N ASP A 179 8.30 -8.62 8.40
CA ASP A 179 7.74 -8.50 9.73
C ASP A 179 6.24 -8.17 9.65
N ARG A 180 5.40 -9.18 9.88
CA ARG A 180 3.94 -9.01 9.99
C ARG A 180 3.61 -8.53 11.39
N VAL A 181 2.92 -7.39 11.49
CA VAL A 181 2.36 -6.93 12.76
C VAL A 181 1.23 -7.88 13.19
N VAL A 182 1.38 -8.48 14.38
CA VAL A 182 0.41 -9.43 14.95
C VAL A 182 -0.29 -8.89 16.19
N ASP A 183 0.35 -7.97 16.91
CA ASP A 183 -0.24 -7.34 18.09
C ASP A 183 0.42 -5.97 18.35
N ALA A 184 0.02 -5.30 19.41
CA ALA A 184 0.70 -4.14 19.96
C ALA A 184 0.84 -4.28 21.48
N GLU A 185 2.04 -4.03 22.00
CA GLU A 185 2.32 -4.02 23.44
C GLU A 185 1.52 -2.90 24.15
N GLN A 186 1.38 -3.01 25.48
CA GLN A 186 0.90 -1.89 26.30
C GLN A 186 1.87 -0.70 26.19
N GLY A 187 1.55 0.23 25.31
CA GLY A 187 2.44 1.33 24.90
C GLY A 187 2.37 1.64 23.40
N GLY A 188 1.73 0.77 22.61
CA GLY A 188 1.52 0.98 21.18
C GLY A 188 2.71 0.57 20.31
N ARG A 189 3.73 -0.09 20.89
CA ARG A 189 4.81 -0.70 20.11
C ARG A 189 4.26 -1.92 19.38
N PRO A 190 4.43 -2.03 18.06
CA PRO A 190 3.96 -3.20 17.32
C PRO A 190 4.78 -4.44 17.72
N VAL A 191 4.08 -5.53 17.98
CA VAL A 191 4.65 -6.88 18.06
C VAL A 191 4.58 -7.46 16.67
N THR A 192 5.72 -7.88 16.15
CA THR A 192 5.84 -8.46 14.82
C THR A 192 6.28 -9.91 14.88
N GLU A 193 5.90 -10.67 13.86
CA GLU A 193 6.46 -11.98 13.59
C GLU A 193 7.02 -12.03 12.16
N PRO A 194 8.13 -12.75 11.94
CA PRO A 194 8.62 -12.96 10.59
C PRO A 194 7.68 -13.91 9.85
N VAL A 195 7.21 -13.47 8.69
CA VAL A 195 6.44 -14.29 7.75
C VAL A 195 7.25 -14.41 6.47
N GLU A 196 7.46 -15.65 6.04
CA GLU A 196 8.13 -15.91 4.76
C GLU A 196 7.24 -15.42 3.62
N LEU A 197 7.84 -14.65 2.71
CA LEU A 197 7.18 -14.16 1.51
C LEU A 197 7.13 -15.28 0.48
N THR A 198 6.01 -15.37 -0.23
CA THR A 198 5.86 -16.26 -1.37
C THR A 198 5.97 -15.46 -2.67
N GLU A 199 6.57 -16.09 -3.68
CA GLU A 199 6.77 -15.53 -5.01
C GLU A 199 6.53 -16.60 -6.06
N GLY A 200 6.00 -16.17 -7.21
CA GLY A 200 5.74 -17.04 -8.36
C GLY A 200 6.34 -16.51 -9.65
N GLU A 201 6.08 -17.23 -10.74
CA GLU A 201 6.33 -16.73 -12.09
C GLU A 201 5.36 -15.58 -12.39
N VAL A 202 5.87 -14.42 -12.81
CA VAL A 202 5.01 -13.34 -13.31
C VAL A 202 4.55 -13.73 -14.72
N ILE A 203 3.27 -14.10 -14.84
CA ILE A 203 2.68 -14.54 -16.11
C ILE A 203 2.01 -13.42 -16.89
N ALA A 204 1.66 -12.32 -16.20
CA ALA A 204 1.04 -11.16 -16.81
C ALA A 204 1.21 -9.91 -15.94
N GLU A 205 1.28 -8.76 -16.60
CA GLU A 205 1.29 -7.43 -16.01
C GLU A 205 0.51 -6.46 -16.88
N GLY A 206 0.04 -5.37 -16.30
CA GLY A 206 -0.68 -4.35 -17.04
C GLY A 206 -1.01 -3.13 -16.19
N VAL A 207 -1.86 -2.27 -16.75
CA VAL A 207 -2.34 -1.05 -16.10
C VAL A 207 -3.79 -1.23 -15.62
N ASP A 208 -4.16 -0.53 -14.56
CA ASP A 208 -5.47 -0.64 -13.89
C ASP A 208 -6.66 -0.43 -14.83
N THR A 209 -6.51 0.45 -15.82
CA THR A 209 -7.52 0.71 -16.86
C THR A 209 -7.90 -0.54 -17.68
N ALA A 210 -7.11 -1.61 -17.62
CA ALA A 210 -7.40 -2.88 -18.28
C ALA A 210 -8.13 -3.91 -17.38
N LEU A 211 -8.27 -3.67 -16.07
CA LEU A 211 -8.84 -4.64 -15.11
C LEU A 211 -10.37 -4.76 -15.20
N GLY A 212 -11.04 -3.70 -15.65
CA GLY A 212 -12.50 -3.57 -15.57
C GLY A 212 -12.92 -2.52 -14.55
N SER A 213 -14.22 -2.49 -14.27
CA SER A 213 -14.89 -1.52 -13.41
C SER A 213 -15.14 -2.03 -11.99
N GLY A 214 -14.96 -3.34 -11.75
CA GLY A 214 -15.23 -3.92 -10.46
C GLY A 214 -14.61 -5.30 -10.22
N PRO A 215 -14.70 -5.80 -8.98
CA PRO A 215 -13.95 -6.95 -8.50
C PRO A 215 -14.19 -8.26 -9.27
N VAL A 216 -15.43 -8.46 -9.74
CA VAL A 216 -15.78 -9.64 -10.53
C VAL A 216 -15.12 -9.60 -11.90
N GLU A 217 -15.06 -8.44 -12.55
CA GLU A 217 -14.36 -8.27 -13.82
C GLU A 217 -12.85 -8.47 -13.63
N HIS A 218 -12.31 -7.99 -12.50
CA HIS A 218 -10.90 -8.21 -12.15
C HIS A 218 -10.61 -9.72 -11.98
N LEU A 219 -11.45 -10.44 -11.23
CA LEU A 219 -11.33 -11.89 -11.06
C LEU A 219 -11.48 -12.66 -12.37
N ASP A 220 -12.41 -12.25 -13.24
CA ASP A 220 -12.60 -12.84 -14.56
C ASP A 220 -11.34 -12.68 -15.42
N LEU A 221 -10.76 -11.48 -15.43
CA LEU A 221 -9.49 -11.23 -16.11
C LEU A 221 -8.37 -12.10 -15.54
N ILE A 222 -8.23 -12.20 -14.21
CA ILE A 222 -7.21 -13.04 -13.56
C ILE A 222 -7.35 -14.50 -13.99
N VAL A 223 -8.55 -15.08 -13.81
CA VAL A 223 -8.81 -16.50 -14.11
C VAL A 223 -8.60 -16.79 -15.59
N ARG A 224 -9.11 -15.93 -16.47
CA ARG A 224 -8.93 -16.08 -17.92
C ARG A 224 -7.44 -16.03 -18.30
N THR A 225 -6.70 -15.08 -17.75
CA THR A 225 -5.26 -14.92 -18.02
C THR A 225 -4.46 -16.14 -17.58
N ILE A 226 -4.75 -16.69 -16.39
CA ILE A 226 -4.10 -17.91 -15.91
C ILE A 226 -4.42 -19.10 -16.82
N ARG A 227 -5.69 -19.29 -17.18
CA ARG A 227 -6.11 -20.39 -18.06
C ARG A 227 -5.50 -20.30 -19.44
N GLU A 228 -5.46 -19.11 -20.02
CA GLU A 228 -4.80 -18.85 -21.30
C GLU A 228 -3.30 -19.19 -21.22
N HIS A 229 -2.63 -18.77 -20.15
CA HIS A 229 -1.22 -19.09 -19.91
C HIS A 229 -0.96 -20.61 -19.80
N LEU A 230 -1.73 -21.32 -18.96
CA LEU A 230 -1.62 -22.77 -18.79
C LEU A 230 -1.92 -23.53 -20.09
N TRP A 231 -2.90 -23.07 -20.87
CA TRP A 231 -3.20 -23.62 -22.19
C TRP A 231 -2.04 -23.42 -23.17
N GLN A 232 -1.41 -22.24 -23.17
CA GLN A 232 -0.26 -21.96 -24.01
C GLN A 232 0.95 -22.83 -23.64
N GLN A 233 1.23 -23.02 -22.35
CA GLN A 233 2.34 -23.87 -21.90
C GLN A 233 2.16 -25.36 -22.25
N SER A 234 0.93 -25.85 -22.23
CA SER A 234 0.62 -27.25 -22.54
C SER A 234 0.38 -27.53 -24.02
N CYS A 235 0.35 -26.49 -24.86
CA CYS A 235 0.10 -26.63 -26.29
C CYS A 235 1.32 -27.26 -27.00
N PRO A 236 1.12 -28.31 -27.83
CA PRO A 236 2.24 -28.92 -28.57
C PRO A 236 2.81 -28.03 -29.69
N HIS A 237 2.09 -26.97 -30.06
CA HIS A 237 2.42 -26.04 -31.14
C HIS A 237 2.73 -26.72 -32.49
N ASP A 238 2.12 -27.87 -32.75
CA ASP A 238 2.37 -28.65 -33.96
C ASP A 238 2.11 -27.83 -35.23
N GLY A 239 3.17 -27.63 -36.01
CA GLY A 239 3.10 -26.88 -37.28
C GLY A 239 2.94 -25.36 -37.15
N ALA A 240 3.13 -24.79 -35.96
CA ALA A 240 3.13 -23.34 -35.78
C ALA A 240 4.38 -22.70 -36.42
N LEU A 241 4.20 -21.62 -37.18
CA LEU A 241 5.29 -20.89 -37.85
C LEU A 241 5.63 -19.56 -37.19
N LEU A 242 4.61 -18.75 -36.89
CA LEU A 242 4.74 -17.43 -36.26
C LEU A 242 3.77 -17.25 -35.09
N TYR A 243 2.55 -17.78 -35.26
CA TYR A 243 1.54 -17.88 -34.22
C TYR A 243 0.97 -19.30 -34.22
N CYS A 244 0.70 -19.84 -33.04
CA CYS A 244 0.01 -21.10 -32.89
C CYS A 244 -1.50 -20.90 -33.08
N PRO A 245 -2.14 -21.56 -34.07
CA PRO A 245 -3.59 -21.40 -34.29
C PRO A 245 -4.44 -22.04 -33.18
N GLN A 246 -3.85 -22.89 -32.32
CA GLN A 246 -4.56 -23.58 -31.25
C GLN A 246 -4.58 -22.81 -29.93
N CYS A 247 -3.50 -22.11 -29.58
CA CYS A 247 -3.40 -21.39 -28.30
C CYS A 247 -3.11 -19.88 -28.45
N GLY A 248 -2.90 -19.39 -29.68
CA GLY A 248 -2.60 -17.98 -29.95
C GLY A 248 -1.18 -17.53 -29.56
N ALA A 249 -0.37 -18.41 -28.98
CA ALA A 249 1.00 -18.10 -28.60
C ALA A 249 1.83 -17.70 -29.83
N ARG A 250 2.71 -16.72 -29.65
CA ARG A 250 3.71 -16.34 -30.64
C ARG A 250 4.92 -17.28 -30.50
N MET A 251 5.41 -17.80 -31.62
CA MET A 251 6.59 -18.67 -31.69
C MET A 251 7.90 -17.89 -31.65
#